data_AF-A0A401IVA3-F1
#
_entry.id   AF-A0A401IVA3-F1
#
_cell.length_a   1.000
_cell.length_b   1.000
_cell.length_c   1.000
_cell.angle_alpha   90.00
_cell.angle_beta   90.00
_cell.angle_gamma   90.00
#
_symmetry.space_group_name_H-M   'P 1'
#
loop_
_entity.id
_entity.type
_entity.pdbx_description
1 polymer ?
#
loop_
_entity_poly.entity_id
_entity_poly.type
_entity_poly.pdbx_seq_one_letter_code
_entity_poly.pdbx_strand_id
1 'polypeptide(L)'
;MARVVQQIKLLVNGEPSYCVYMGTKDDSDSDITGGSGHLVVICPGGEFTAEMLAHGDGTKFDLNEANGISKIKVQDAYRINEIPYATIIPDIVREEQEE
;
A
#
# COMPACT_ATOMS: atom_id res chain seq x y z
N MET A 1 -15.93 3.91 -10.20
CA MET A 1 -14.70 4.16 -9.43
C MET A 1 -14.91 5.20 -8.34
N ALA A 2 -14.99 4.73 -7.10
CA ALA A 2 -14.95 5.58 -5.92
C ALA A 2 -13.50 5.88 -5.53
N ARG A 3 -13.24 7.10 -5.04
CA ARG A 3 -11.95 7.45 -4.44
C ARG A 3 -11.87 6.86 -3.04
N VAL A 4 -10.72 6.32 -2.69
CA VAL A 4 -10.47 5.72 -1.38
C VAL A 4 -9.13 6.16 -0.82
N VAL A 5 -9.13 6.34 0.50
CA VAL A 5 -7.93 6.48 1.31
C VAL A 5 -8.03 5.39 2.36
N GLN A 6 -7.08 4.46 2.36
CA GLN A 6 -7.14 3.29 3.23
C GLN A 6 -5.84 3.15 4.00
N GLN A 7 -5.96 3.03 5.32
CA GLN A 7 -4.85 2.62 6.15
C GLN A 7 -4.66 1.10 5.99
N ILE A 8 -3.42 0.71 5.75
CA ILE A 8 -3.02 -0.69 5.59
C ILE A 8 -1.83 -1.00 6.48
N LYS A 9 -1.65 -2.27 6.84
CA LYS A 9 -0.55 -2.75 7.67
C LYS A 9 0.33 -3.70 6.86
N LEU A 10 1.54 -3.26 6.57
CA LEU A 10 2.54 -4.00 5.80
C LEU A 10 3.75 -4.29 6.66
N LEU A 11 4.68 -5.08 6.13
CA LEU A 11 6.04 -5.16 6.65
C LEU A 11 6.95 -4.27 5.81
N VAL A 12 7.73 -3.43 6.48
CA VAL A 12 8.77 -2.59 5.89
C VAL A 12 10.09 -2.98 6.53
N ASN A 13 10.99 -3.57 5.74
CA ASN A 13 12.26 -4.12 6.21
C ASN A 13 12.08 -5.16 7.34
N GLY A 14 11.05 -6.00 7.23
CA GLY A 14 10.72 -7.03 8.22
C GLY A 14 9.97 -6.52 9.46
N GLU A 15 9.79 -5.21 9.61
CA GLU A 15 9.09 -4.61 10.75
C GLU A 15 7.66 -4.19 10.37
N PRO A 16 6.65 -4.46 11.21
CA PRO A 16 5.28 -3.99 10.99
C PRO A 16 5.21 -2.46 10.89
N SER A 17 4.62 -1.96 9.81
CA SER A 17 4.49 -0.53 9.54
C SER A 17 3.11 -0.18 8.98
N TYR A 18 2.56 0.93 9.46
CA TYR A 18 1.33 1.48 8.90
C TYR A 18 1.63 2.31 7.66
N CYS A 19 0.97 1.95 6.57
CA CYS A 19 1.05 2.64 5.29
C CYS A 19 -0.32 3.17 4.89
N VAL A 20 -0.33 4.11 3.93
CA VAL A 20 -1.58 4.68 3.42
C VAL A 20 -1.67 4.45 1.91
N TYR A 21 -2.73 3.78 1.49
CA TYR A 21 -3.13 3.70 0.09
C TYR A 21 -4.07 4.85 -0.25
N MET A 22 -3.83 5.51 -1.38
CA MET A 22 -4.68 6.56 -1.94
C MET A 22 -4.93 6.26 -3.42
N GLY A 23 -6.17 6.02 -3.80
CA GLY A 23 -6.47 5.65 -5.18
C GLY A 23 -7.95 5.56 -5.47
N THR A 24 -8.28 4.73 -6.44
CA THR A 24 -9.65 4.34 -6.75
C THR A 24 -9.90 2.87 -6.46
N LYS A 25 -11.16 2.53 -6.19
CA LYS A 25 -11.71 1.17 -6.24
C LYS A 25 -12.93 1.16 -7.14
N ASP A 26 -13.23 0.03 -7.77
CA ASP A 26 -14.56 -0.17 -8.36
C ASP A 26 -15.61 -0.56 -7.31
N ASP A 27 -16.82 -0.02 -7.48
CA ASP A 27 -17.98 -0.27 -6.60
C ASP A 27 -18.81 -1.47 -7.08
N SER A 28 -18.36 -2.16 -8.14
CA SER A 28 -19.07 -3.31 -8.71
C SER A 28 -18.78 -4.55 -7.85
N ASP A 29 -19.79 -5.02 -7.11
CA ASP A 29 -19.73 -6.20 -6.21
C ASP A 29 -19.21 -7.50 -6.88
N SER A 30 -19.12 -7.55 -8.20
CA SER A 30 -18.68 -8.73 -8.94
C SER A 30 -17.16 -8.84 -9.15
N ASP A 31 -16.42 -7.73 -9.09
CA ASP A 31 -14.99 -7.70 -9.41
C ASP A 31 -14.25 -6.63 -8.61
N ILE A 32 -13.73 -7.00 -7.42
CA ILE A 32 -12.85 -6.13 -6.59
C ILE A 32 -11.44 -6.02 -7.21
N THR A 33 -11.32 -6.18 -8.53
CA THR A 33 -10.07 -6.13 -9.29
C THR A 33 -9.83 -4.76 -9.93
N GLY A 34 -10.86 -3.91 -9.96
CA GLY A 34 -10.79 -2.59 -10.58
C GLY A 34 -10.25 -1.50 -9.65
N GLY A 35 -9.45 -0.60 -10.22
CA GLY A 35 -8.89 0.57 -9.54
C GLY A 35 -7.38 0.51 -9.33
N SER A 36 -6.75 1.68 -9.28
CA SER A 36 -5.31 1.83 -9.07
C SER A 36 -5.03 3.10 -8.28
N GLY A 37 -3.87 3.13 -7.62
CA GLY A 37 -3.51 4.23 -6.74
C GLY A 37 -2.04 4.29 -6.41
N HIS A 38 -1.77 5.00 -5.32
CA HIS A 38 -0.45 5.21 -4.77
C HIS A 38 -0.40 4.68 -3.35
N LEU A 39 0.70 4.03 -3.03
CA LEU A 39 1.04 3.63 -1.67
C LEU A 39 2.07 4.60 -1.10
N VAL A 40 1.80 5.13 0.08
CA VAL A 40 2.76 5.94 0.85
C VAL A 40 3.29 5.11 2.00
N VAL A 41 4.61 4.94 2.02
CA VAL A 41 5.35 4.16 3.00
C VAL A 41 6.32 5.07 3.75
N ILE A 42 6.40 4.93 5.07
CA ILE A 42 7.40 5.62 5.89
C ILE A 42 8.53 4.63 6.19
N CYS A 43 9.77 5.02 5.88
CA CYS A 43 10.97 4.21 6.07
C CYS A 43 12.06 5.06 6.74
N PRO A 44 12.06 5.17 8.09
CA PRO A 44 12.99 6.03 8.82
C PRO A 44 14.44 5.61 8.62
N GLY A 45 15.34 6.56 8.34
CA GLY A 45 16.78 6.34 8.44
C GLY A 45 17.45 5.59 7.28
N GLY A 46 16.80 5.45 6.12
CA GLY A 46 17.40 4.77 4.97
C GLY A 46 16.76 5.06 3.60
N GLU A 47 17.44 4.59 2.57
CA GLU A 47 16.84 4.46 1.23
C GLU A 47 15.86 3.30 1.24
N PHE A 48 14.67 3.53 0.69
CA PHE A 48 13.67 2.48 0.52
C PHE A 48 13.89 1.76 -0.81
N THR A 49 13.97 0.42 -0.77
CA THR A 49 14.00 -0.43 -1.96
C THR A 49 12.73 -1.31 -1.99
N ALA A 50 12.33 -1.73 -3.19
CA ALA A 50 11.13 -2.56 -3.36
C ALA A 50 11.17 -3.87 -2.55
N GLU A 51 12.37 -4.43 -2.35
CA GLU A 51 12.59 -5.68 -1.60
C GLU A 51 12.29 -5.54 -0.11
N MET A 52 12.27 -4.32 0.42
CA MET A 52 11.92 -4.06 1.82
C MET A 52 10.42 -4.18 2.07
N LEU A 53 9.58 -4.21 1.04
CA LEU A 53 8.12 -4.23 1.18
C LEU A 53 7.56 -5.65 1.09
N ALA A 54 6.79 -6.02 2.10
CA ALA A 54 6.04 -7.28 2.13
C ALA A 54 4.63 -7.05 2.69
N HIS A 55 3.71 -7.95 2.35
CA HIS A 55 2.39 -8.02 2.96
C HIS A 55 2.50 -8.30 4.47
N GLY A 56 1.43 -8.03 5.21
CA GLY A 56 1.40 -8.26 6.66
C GLY A 56 1.67 -9.71 7.07
N ASP A 57 1.42 -10.67 6.17
CA ASP A 57 1.67 -12.11 6.35
C ASP A 57 3.11 -12.53 6.00
N GLY A 58 3.96 -11.61 5.55
CA GLY A 58 5.34 -11.86 5.14
C GLY A 58 5.51 -12.28 3.68
N THR A 59 4.44 -12.40 2.90
CA THR A 59 4.54 -12.63 1.46
C THR A 59 5.06 -11.39 0.73
N LYS A 60 5.76 -11.61 -0.38
CA LYS A 60 6.38 -10.53 -1.15
C LYS A 60 5.30 -9.59 -1.69
N PHE A 61 5.52 -8.28 -1.54
CA PHE A 61 4.69 -7.28 -2.21
C PHE A 61 5.16 -7.14 -3.66
N ASP A 62 4.34 -7.57 -4.62
CA ASP A 62 4.73 -7.63 -6.03
C ASP A 62 4.81 -6.23 -6.66
N LEU A 63 6.00 -5.63 -6.57
CA LEU A 63 6.39 -4.42 -7.28
C LEU A 63 7.19 -4.78 -8.54
N ASN A 64 6.86 -4.14 -9.66
CA ASN A 64 7.58 -4.26 -10.93
C ASN A 64 8.08 -2.89 -11.40
N GLU A 65 8.76 -2.84 -12.56
CA GLU A 65 9.34 -1.60 -13.11
C GLU A 65 8.31 -0.50 -13.42
N ALA A 66 7.04 -0.85 -13.64
CA ALA A 66 5.97 0.12 -13.81
C ALA A 66 5.61 0.83 -12.49
N ASN A 67 5.83 0.17 -11.35
CA ASN A 67 5.61 0.75 -10.03
C ASN A 67 6.70 1.77 -9.69
N GLY A 68 6.54 3.00 -10.19
CA GLY A 68 7.49 4.08 -9.94
C GLY A 68 7.58 4.44 -8.45
N ILE A 69 8.79 4.33 -7.89
CA ILE A 69 9.10 4.70 -6.50
C ILE A 69 9.71 6.10 -6.46
N SER A 70 9.21 6.97 -5.58
CA SER A 70 9.68 8.35 -5.46
C SER A 70 9.71 8.81 -4.01
N LYS A 71 10.83 9.42 -3.58
CA LYS A 71 10.96 9.99 -2.23
C LYS A 71 10.12 11.26 -2.09
N ILE A 72 9.37 11.37 -1.00
CA ILE A 72 8.61 12.56 -0.65
C ILE A 72 9.54 13.52 0.09
N LYS A 73 9.63 14.78 -0.34
CA LYS A 73 10.63 15.75 0.15
C LYS A 73 10.57 16.08 1.65
N VAL A 74 9.42 15.87 2.30
CA VAL A 74 9.13 16.39 3.64
C VAL A 74 9.45 15.40 4.76
N GLN A 75 9.61 14.11 4.44
CA GLN A 75 9.84 13.05 5.43
C GLN A 75 10.63 11.90 4.79
N ASP A 76 11.16 10.98 5.60
CA ASP A 76 11.65 9.68 5.14
C ASP A 76 10.47 8.79 4.70
N ALA A 77 9.73 9.28 3.71
CA ALA A 77 8.55 8.67 3.15
C ALA A 77 8.71 8.52 1.63
N TYR A 78 8.12 7.47 1.10
CA TYR A 78 8.20 7.09 -0.29
C TYR A 78 6.80 6.86 -0.84
N ARG A 79 6.58 7.34 -2.05
CA ARG A 79 5.37 7.10 -2.83
C ARG A 79 5.68 6.07 -3.90
N ILE A 80 4.89 5.00 -3.92
CA ILE A 80 4.92 3.94 -4.93
C ILE A 80 3.66 4.09 -5.77
N ASN A 81 3.80 4.16 -7.09
CA ASN A 81 2.68 4.41 -8.01
C ASN A 81 2.12 3.12 -8.61
N GLU A 82 0.94 3.24 -9.20
CA GLU A 82 0.30 2.19 -10.01
C GLU A 82 0.03 0.90 -9.22
N ILE A 83 -0.29 1.04 -7.94
CA ILE A 83 -0.65 -0.10 -7.09
C ILE A 83 -2.11 -0.47 -7.37
N PRO A 84 -2.42 -1.69 -7.83
CA PRO A 84 -3.80 -2.15 -7.97
C PRO A 84 -4.48 -2.19 -6.61
N TYR A 85 -5.75 -1.80 -6.56
CA TYR A 85 -6.51 -1.86 -5.31
C TYR A 85 -6.59 -3.30 -4.76
N ALA A 86 -6.70 -4.28 -5.65
CA ALA A 86 -6.75 -5.70 -5.29
C ALA A 86 -5.56 -6.17 -4.45
N THR A 87 -4.37 -5.63 -4.71
CA THR A 87 -3.13 -5.99 -4.02
C THR A 87 -3.18 -5.63 -2.54
N ILE A 88 -3.86 -4.54 -2.17
CA ILE A 88 -3.85 -4.04 -0.78
C ILE A 88 -5.01 -4.57 0.08
N ILE A 89 -6.00 -5.25 -0.52
CA ILE A 89 -7.19 -5.76 0.19
C ILE A 89 -6.85 -6.60 1.44
N PRO A 90 -5.88 -7.54 1.38
CA PRO A 90 -5.55 -8.35 2.55
C PRO A 90 -4.95 -7.55 3.71
N ASP A 91 -4.30 -6.42 3.40
CA ASP A 91 -3.57 -5.60 4.37
C ASP A 91 -4.42 -4.46 4.94
N ILE A 92 -5.67 -4.30 4.47
CA ILE A 92 -6.59 -3.28 4.96
C ILE A 92 -6.84 -3.45 6.46
N VAL A 93 -6.50 -2.42 7.24
CA VAL A 93 -6.88 -2.36 8.64
C VAL A 93 -8.39 -2.16 8.69
N ARG A 94 -9.11 -3.22 9.06
CA ARG A 94 -10.54 -3.14 9.38
C ARG A 94 -10.63 -2.70 10.82
N GLU A 95 -11.26 -1.56 11.08
CA GLU A 95 -11.70 -1.26 12.43
C GLU A 95 -12.65 -2.40 12.84
N GLU A 96 -12.28 -3.16 13.88
CA GLU A 96 -13.24 -4.03 14.53
C GLU A 96 -14.38 -3.11 14.98
N GLN A 97 -15.57 -3.27 14.40
CA GLN A 97 -16.76 -2.70 15.00
C GLN A 97 -16.90 -3.40 16.35
N GLU A 98 -16.56 -2.71 17.43
CA GLU A 98 -16.95 -3.12 18.77
C GLU A 98 -18.48 -3.25 18.76
N GLU A 99 -18.99 -4.50 18.79
CA GLU A 99 -20.40 -4.82 19.04
C GLU A 99 -20.81 -4.52 20.48
#